data_AF-A0A528APD0-F1
#
_entry.id   AF-A0A528APD0-F1
#
_cell.length_a   1.000
_cell.length_b   1.000
_cell.length_c   1.000
_cell.angle_alpha   90.00
_cell.angle_beta   90.00
_cell.angle_gamma   90.00
#
_symmetry.space_group_name_H-M   'P 1'
#
loop_
_entity.id
_entity.type
_entity.pdbx_description
1 polymer ?
#
loop_
_entity_poly.entity_id
_entity_poly.type
_entity_poly.pdbx_seq_one_letter_code
_entity_poly.pdbx_strand_id
1 'polypeptide(L)'
;GEEAFDMLQAMNTGHEGSMATIHANTPRDAISRLEQMLGMTGMPMTVQSIRSQIASALDIIVQLTRLSDGKRKVTSVAEVTGM
;
A
#
# COMPACT_ATOMS: atom_id res chain seq x y z
N GLY A 1 4.75 -1.62 11.37
CA GLY A 1 6.04 -1.98 10.74
C GLY A 1 5.95 -3.43 10.34
N GLU A 2 6.17 -4.34 11.29
CA GLU A 2 6.03 -5.79 11.07
C GLU A 2 4.66 -6.20 10.50
N GLU A 3 3.56 -5.64 11.01
CA GLU A 3 2.22 -5.94 10.49
C GLU A 3 2.06 -5.63 8.99
N ALA A 4 2.80 -4.66 8.44
CA ALA A 4 2.77 -4.37 7.01
C ALA A 4 3.51 -5.43 6.18
N PHE A 5 4.56 -6.04 6.74
CA PHE A 5 5.23 -7.18 6.13
C PHE A 5 4.34 -8.40 6.14
N ASP A 6 3.72 -8.73 7.29
CA ASP A 6 2.81 -9.87 7.39
C ASP A 6 1.61 -9.72 6.45
N MET A 7 1.04 -8.51 6.37
CA MET A 7 -0.02 -8.19 5.41
C MET A 7 0.41 -8.44 3.97
N LEU A 8 1.55 -7.90 3.53
CA LEU A 8 2.05 -8.11 2.16
C LEU A 8 2.38 -9.58 1.90
N GLN A 9 2.89 -10.29 2.89
CA GLN A 9 3.18 -11.71 2.74
C GLN A 9 1.90 -12.53 2.57
N ALA A 10 0.85 -12.23 3.35
CA ALA A 10 -0.46 -12.85 3.21
C ALA A 10 -1.04 -12.60 1.81
N MET A 11 -1.02 -11.35 1.34
CA MET A 11 -1.49 -10.97 0.01
C MET A 11 -0.75 -11.72 -1.11
N ASN A 12 0.58 -11.88 -0.99
CA ASN A 12 1.41 -12.55 -1.99
C ASN A 12 1.36 -14.10 -1.95
N THR A 13 0.75 -14.72 -0.94
CA THR A 13 0.72 -16.19 -0.75
C THR A 13 -0.63 -16.84 -1.03
N GLY A 14 -1.49 -16.18 -1.82
CA GLY A 14 -2.75 -16.76 -2.30
C GLY A 14 -4.01 -16.32 -1.56
N HIS A 15 -3.94 -15.23 -0.79
CA HIS A 15 -5.11 -14.59 -0.20
C HIS A 15 -5.69 -13.54 -1.15
N GLU A 16 -6.16 -14.00 -2.32
CA GLU A 16 -6.81 -13.14 -3.31
C GLU A 16 -8.01 -12.39 -2.72
N GLY A 17 -8.21 -11.14 -3.15
CA GLY A 17 -9.28 -10.27 -2.64
C GLY A 17 -9.00 -9.61 -1.29
N SER A 18 -7.77 -9.71 -0.79
CA SER A 18 -7.33 -8.99 0.40
C SER A 18 -7.46 -7.47 0.23
N MET A 19 -7.83 -6.78 1.31
CA MET A 19 -7.89 -5.33 1.35
C MET A 19 -7.33 -4.80 2.66
N ALA A 20 -6.69 -3.64 2.60
CA ALA A 20 -6.19 -2.92 3.76
C ALA A 20 -6.40 -1.42 3.61
N THR A 21 -6.29 -0.69 4.71
CA THR A 21 -6.36 0.78 4.71
C THR A 21 -5.07 1.38 5.21
N ILE A 22 -4.60 2.45 4.56
CA ILE A 22 -3.43 3.20 5.00
C ILE A 22 -3.73 4.70 4.94
N HIS A 23 -3.19 5.44 5.90
CA HIS A 23 -3.26 6.89 5.88
C HIS A 23 -2.21 7.46 4.90
N ALA A 24 -2.68 8.05 3.81
CA ALA A 24 -1.87 8.71 2.81
C ALA A 24 -2.64 9.88 2.16
N ASN A 25 -1.89 10.90 1.70
CA ASN A 25 -2.48 12.07 1.03
C ASN A 25 -2.75 11.82 -0.46
N THR A 26 -1.97 10.93 -1.06
CA THR A 26 -2.11 10.51 -2.47
C THR A 26 -1.86 9.01 -2.60
N PRO A 27 -2.29 8.36 -3.71
CA PRO A 27 -1.96 6.97 -3.98
C PRO A 27 -0.45 6.70 -4.00
N ARG A 28 0.36 7.64 -4.52
CA ARG A 28 1.82 7.52 -4.53
C ARG A 28 2.41 7.60 -3.12
N ASP A 29 1.86 8.46 -2.25
CA ASP A 29 2.28 8.52 -0.85
C ASP A 29 1.96 7.23 -0.09
N ALA A 30 0.87 6.53 -0.47
CA ALA A 30 0.54 5.24 0.12
C ALA A 30 1.63 4.20 -0.15
N ILE A 31 2.16 4.15 -1.38
CA ILE A 31 3.31 3.29 -1.74
C ILE A 31 4.54 3.69 -0.92
N SER A 32 4.91 4.97 -0.90
CA SER A 32 6.06 5.47 -0.13
C SER A 32 5.94 5.13 1.36
N ARG A 33 4.73 5.20 1.92
CA ARG A 33 4.48 4.78 3.31
C ARG A 33 4.68 3.29 3.52
N LEU A 34 4.20 2.44 2.61
CA LEU A 34 4.43 1.00 2.69
C LEU A 34 5.93 0.67 2.62
N GLU A 35 6.67 1.33 1.73
CA GLU A 35 8.14 1.19 1.66
C GLU A 35 8.80 1.52 3.00
N GLN A 36 8.41 2.64 3.62
CA GLN A 36 8.93 3.06 4.94
C GLN A 36 8.56 2.06 6.04
N MET A 37 7.30 1.61 6.09
CA MET A 37 6.84 0.65 7.10
C MET A 37 7.59 -0.68 7.00
N LEU A 38 7.88 -1.14 5.78
CA LEU A 38 8.72 -2.32 5.53
C LEU A 38 10.18 -2.09 5.89
N GLY A 39 10.75 -0.92 5.58
CA GLY A 39 12.12 -0.58 5.97
C GLY A 39 12.35 -0.57 7.49
N MET A 40 11.29 -0.31 8.27
CA MET A 40 11.34 -0.35 9.74
C MET A 40 11.28 -1.75 10.34
N THR A 41 11.07 -2.81 9.54
CA THR A 41 10.98 -4.20 10.04
C THR A 41 12.34 -4.79 10.42
N GLY A 42 13.44 -4.12 10.07
CA GLY A 42 14.80 -4.61 10.34
C GLY A 42 15.22 -5.81 9.48
N MET A 43 14.35 -6.28 8.57
CA MET A 43 14.66 -7.36 7.65
C MET A 43 15.61 -6.86 6.54
N PRO A 44 16.66 -7.60 6.16
CA PRO A 44 17.64 -7.16 5.17
C PRO A 44 17.08 -7.26 3.74
N MET A 45 16.15 -6.36 3.40
CA MET A 45 15.58 -6.25 2.06
C MET A 45 16.14 -5.03 1.32
N THR A 46 16.42 -5.20 0.03
CA THR A 46 16.74 -4.06 -0.84
C THR A 46 15.46 -3.25 -1.11
N VAL A 47 15.61 -1.96 -1.43
CA VAL A 47 14.47 -1.11 -1.86
C VAL A 47 13.74 -1.72 -3.05
N GLN A 48 14.49 -2.35 -3.96
CA GLN A 48 13.92 -3.00 -5.13
C GLN A 48 13.10 -4.24 -4.75
N SER A 49 13.55 -5.04 -3.78
CA SER A 49 12.78 -6.17 -3.25
C SER A 49 11.49 -5.71 -2.57
N ILE A 50 11.55 -4.63 -1.79
CA ILE A 50 10.38 -4.02 -1.15
C ILE A 50 9.35 -3.57 -2.20
N ARG A 51 9.79 -2.86 -3.24
CA ARG A 51 8.91 -2.45 -4.33
C ARG A 51 8.30 -3.64 -5.05
N SER A 52 9.08 -4.67 -5.34
CA SER A 52 8.57 -5.89 -5.96
C SER A 52 7.49 -6.57 -5.11
N GLN A 53 7.66 -6.61 -3.78
CA GLN A 53 6.67 -7.18 -2.86
C GLN A 53 5.36 -6.36 -2.87
N ILE A 54 5.47 -5.03 -2.87
CA ILE A 54 4.31 -4.13 -2.92
C ILE A 54 3.58 -4.26 -4.27
N ALA A 55 4.31 -4.26 -5.39
CA ALA A 55 3.75 -4.36 -6.74
C ALA A 55 3.04 -5.70 -6.98
N SER A 56 3.54 -6.77 -6.37
CA SER A 56 2.93 -8.10 -6.47
C SER A 56 1.65 -8.22 -5.62
N ALA A 57 1.52 -7.44 -4.55
CA ALA A 57 0.44 -7.58 -3.58
C ALA A 57 -0.73 -6.62 -3.83
N LEU A 58 -0.51 -5.52 -4.54
CA LEU A 58 -1.49 -4.45 -4.70
C LEU A 58 -1.78 -4.18 -6.16
N ASP A 59 -3.04 -4.36 -6.55
CA ASP A 59 -3.51 -4.01 -7.89
C ASP A 59 -4.03 -2.57 -7.97
N ILE A 60 -4.86 -2.17 -7.00
CA ILE A 60 -5.63 -0.92 -7.02
C ILE A 60 -5.52 -0.19 -5.69
N ILE A 61 -5.35 1.13 -5.77
CA ILE A 61 -5.45 2.06 -4.64
C ILE A 61 -6.66 2.96 -4.85
N VAL A 62 -7.59 2.93 -3.89
CA VAL A 62 -8.77 3.81 -3.85
C VAL A 62 -8.54 4.91 -2.82
N GLN A 63 -8.36 6.15 -3.27
CA GLN A 63 -8.18 7.29 -2.39
C GLN A 63 -9.53 7.82 -1.93
N LEU A 64 -9.71 7.86 -0.62
CA LEU A 64 -10.81 8.56 0.04
C LEU A 64 -10.32 9.92 0.55
N THR A 65 -11.11 10.97 0.29
CA THR A 65 -10.88 12.31 0.85
C THR A 65 -12.14 12.77 1.58
N ARG A 66 -11.94 13.39 2.75
CA ARG A 66 -12.99 14.13 3.43
C ARG A 66 -13.02 15.55 2.87
N LEU A 67 -14.12 15.92 2.24
CA LEU A 67 -14.30 17.25 1.67
C LEU A 67 -14.64 18.28 2.76
N SER A 68 -14.62 19.56 2.39
CA SER A 68 -14.93 20.68 3.27
C SER A 68 -16.36 20.64 3.84
N ASP A 69 -17.30 19.99 3.12
CA ASP A 69 -18.66 19.72 3.58
C ASP A 69 -18.77 18.55 4.58
N GLY A 70 -17.63 17.97 4.97
CA GLY A 70 -17.53 16.86 5.91
C GLY A 70 -17.80 15.48 5.30
N LYS A 71 -18.25 15.38 4.05
CA LYS A 71 -18.52 14.10 3.37
C LYS A 71 -17.23 13.42 2.92
N ARG A 72 -17.21 12.09 2.94
CA ARG A 72 -16.14 11.29 2.34
C ARG A 72 -16.51 10.92 0.92
N LYS A 73 -15.58 11.12 -0.02
CA LYS A 73 -15.74 10.70 -1.42
C LYS A 73 -14.48 9.98 -1.89
N VAL A 74 -14.68 9.06 -2.84
CA VAL A 74 -13.59 8.57 -3.67
C VAL A 74 -13.14 9.72 -4.56
N THR A 75 -11.86 10.08 -4.47
CA THR A 75 -11.26 11.19 -5.23
C THR A 75 -10.23 10.72 -6.24
N SER A 76 -9.72 9.51 -6.10
CA SER A 76 -8.84 8.87 -7.06
C SER A 76 -8.98 7.35 -6.98
N VAL A 77 -8.85 6.69 -8.13
CA VAL A 77 -8.65 5.26 -8.25
C VAL A 77 -7.42 5.10 -9.14
N ALA A 78 -6.38 4.45 -8.63
CA ALA A 78 -5.12 4.29 -9.32
C ALA A 78 -4.73 2.81 -9.36
N GLU A 79 -4.35 2.33 -10.53
CA GLU A 79 -3.73 1.03 -10.70
C GLU A 79 -2.23 1.11 -10.43
N VAL A 80 -1.69 0.10 -9.75
CA VAL A 80 -0.26 0.00 -9.52
C VAL A 80 0.40 -0.59 -10.77
N THR A 81 1.13 0.25 -11.50
CA THR A 81 1.85 -0.15 -12.72
C THR A 81 3.28 0.39 -12.70
N GLY A 82 4.22 -0.36 -13.28
CA GLY A 82 5.60 0.11 -13.57
C GLY A 82 6.37 0.66 -12.36
N MET A 83 6.57 -0.17 -11.33
CA MET A 83 7.34 0.17 -10.12
C MET A 83 8.85 -0.07 -10.24
#